data_AF-A0A2W4SGP1-F1
#
_entry.id   AF-A0A2W4SGP1-F1
#
_cell.length_a   1.000
_cell.length_b   1.000
_cell.length_c   1.000
_cell.angle_alpha   90.00
_cell.angle_beta   90.00
_cell.angle_gamma   90.00
#
_symmetry.space_group_name_H-M   'P 1'
#
loop_
_entity.id
_entity.type
_entity.pdbx_description
1 polymer ?
#
loop_
_entity_poly.entity_id
_entity_poly.type
_entity_poly.pdbx_seq_one_letter_code
_entity_poly.pdbx_strand_id
1 'polypeptide(L)'
;MIQLAAAAALSWLALAGPGPVPPAQAGVADTAGPLPAALPADRAPGARSAGLRLQAEDRWFAQDKLLHFTASFGGFNLAYGALRTAQLGREPAMIGAAAIAGVAGVWKEWRDRRRGGPFSARDLAWDVIGIAAGVAVAANTR
;
A
#
# COMPACT_ATOMS: atom_id res chain seq x y z
N MET A 1 8.69 -14.38 25.81
CA MET A 1 7.70 -13.31 25.51
C MET A 1 7.90 -12.73 24.10
N ILE A 2 7.98 -13.57 23.07
CA ILE A 2 8.28 -13.17 21.67
C ILE A 2 6.98 -12.98 20.85
N GLN A 3 5.83 -13.31 21.43
CA GLN A 3 4.53 -13.38 20.75
C GLN A 3 3.87 -12.00 20.50
N LEU A 4 4.27 -10.93 21.21
CA LEU A 4 3.59 -9.63 21.13
C LEU A 4 4.09 -8.73 19.99
N ALA A 5 5.37 -8.82 19.60
CA ALA A 5 5.92 -8.02 18.50
C ALA A 5 5.42 -8.51 17.11
N ALA A 6 5.16 -9.81 16.97
CA ALA A 6 4.57 -10.38 15.76
C ALA A 6 3.10 -9.97 15.58
N ALA A 7 2.35 -9.81 16.67
CA ALA A 7 0.93 -9.45 16.64
C ALA A 7 0.70 -8.00 16.14
N ALA A 8 1.60 -7.07 16.45
CA ALA A 8 1.51 -5.69 15.96
C ALA A 8 1.80 -5.56 14.45
N ALA A 9 2.74 -6.36 13.94
CA ALA A 9 3.03 -6.43 12.50
C ALA A 9 1.90 -7.13 11.72
N LEU A 10 1.26 -8.14 12.31
CA LEU A 10 0.13 -8.86 11.69
C LEU A 10 -1.18 -8.06 11.73
N SER A 11 -1.37 -7.18 12.72
CA SER A 11 -2.57 -6.32 12.80
C SER A 11 -2.57 -5.20 11.75
N TRP A 12 -1.40 -4.79 11.25
CA TRP A 12 -1.30 -3.85 10.12
C TRP A 12 -1.75 -4.46 8.78
N LEU A 13 -1.67 -5.78 8.62
CA LEU A 13 -2.24 -6.45 7.43
C LEU A 13 -3.77 -6.43 7.40
N ALA A 14 -4.43 -6.30 8.56
CA ALA A 14 -5.88 -6.28 8.67
C ALA A 14 -6.52 -4.90 8.40
N LEU A 15 -5.73 -3.83 8.36
CA LEU A 15 -6.20 -2.48 7.99
C LEU A 15 -6.18 -2.21 6.48
N ALA A 16 -5.66 -3.15 5.68
CA ALA A 16 -6.03 -3.25 4.28
C ALA A 16 -7.46 -3.81 4.24
N GLY A 17 -8.45 -2.92 4.31
CA GLY A 17 -9.87 -3.26 4.42
C GLY A 17 -10.35 -4.31 3.41
N PRO A 18 -11.54 -4.91 3.64
CA PRO A 18 -12.08 -5.93 2.75
C PRO A 18 -12.03 -5.43 1.31
N GLY A 19 -11.51 -6.27 0.41
CA GLY A 19 -11.48 -5.96 -1.01
C GLY A 19 -12.88 -5.59 -1.50
N PRO A 20 -12.99 -4.76 -2.56
CA PRO A 20 -14.29 -4.34 -3.07
C PRO A 20 -15.16 -5.56 -3.34
N VAL A 21 -16.31 -5.61 -2.68
CA VAL A 21 -17.33 -6.64 -2.91
C VAL A 21 -17.80 -6.47 -4.36
N PRO A 22 -17.62 -7.47 -5.25
CA PRO A 22 -18.12 -7.36 -6.61
C PRO A 22 -19.65 -7.23 -6.56
N PRO A 23 -20.26 -6.36 -7.37
CA PRO A 23 -21.71 -6.22 -7.39
C PRO A 23 -22.34 -7.57 -7.76
N ALA A 24 -23.38 -7.94 -7.01
CA ALA A 24 -24.20 -9.11 -7.30
C ALA A 24 -24.72 -9.02 -8.74
N GLN A 25 -24.29 -9.94 -9.60
CA GLN A 25 -24.83 -10.07 -10.93
C GLN A 25 -26.26 -10.59 -10.80
N ALA A 26 -27.23 -9.68 -10.88
CA ALA A 26 -28.63 -10.04 -11.02
C ALA A 26 -28.79 -10.75 -12.38
N GLY A 27 -29.15 -12.04 -12.32
CA GLY A 27 -29.43 -12.85 -13.50
C GLY A 27 -30.58 -12.24 -14.30
N VAL A 28 -30.34 -12.02 -15.58
CA VAL A 28 -31.40 -11.76 -16.56
C VAL A 28 -31.61 -13.05 -17.33
N ALA A 29 -32.77 -13.64 -17.11
CA ALA A 29 -33.24 -14.82 -17.80
C ALA A 29 -33.44 -14.55 -19.30
N ASP A 30 -33.07 -15.58 -20.04
CA ASP A 30 -33.13 -15.79 -21.47
C ASP A 30 -34.55 -15.60 -22.03
N THR A 31 -34.71 -14.83 -23.12
CA THR A 31 -35.77 -15.06 -24.11
C THR A 31 -35.25 -14.75 -25.52
N ALA A 32 -35.34 -15.77 -26.37
CA ALA A 32 -34.80 -15.85 -27.71
C ALA A 32 -35.46 -14.91 -28.73
N GLY A 33 -34.65 -14.36 -29.65
CA GLY A 33 -35.06 -13.70 -30.89
C GLY A 33 -33.90 -13.68 -31.91
N PRO A 34 -34.16 -13.79 -33.22
CA PRO A 34 -33.14 -14.11 -34.23
C PRO A 34 -32.28 -12.91 -34.65
N LEU A 35 -31.04 -13.21 -35.05
CA LEU A 35 -29.95 -12.32 -35.47
C LEU A 35 -30.33 -11.31 -36.57
N PRO A 36 -29.88 -10.05 -36.44
CA PRO A 36 -29.48 -9.23 -37.57
C PRO A 36 -27.96 -9.16 -37.72
N ALA A 37 -27.55 -8.92 -38.95
CA ALA A 37 -26.20 -8.95 -39.47
C ALA A 37 -25.25 -7.89 -38.90
N ALA A 38 -23.96 -8.23 -38.91
CA ALA A 38 -22.78 -7.35 -38.97
C ALA A 38 -22.83 -6.07 -38.11
N LEU A 39 -22.42 -6.19 -36.83
CA LEU A 39 -21.99 -5.02 -36.07
C LEU A 39 -20.57 -4.61 -36.53
N PRO A 40 -20.35 -3.32 -36.82
CA PRO A 40 -19.06 -2.79 -37.24
C PRO A 40 -18.02 -2.96 -36.13
N ALA A 41 -16.76 -3.12 -36.53
CA ALA A 41 -15.57 -3.15 -35.67
C ALA A 41 -15.28 -1.77 -35.03
N ASP A 42 -16.30 -1.13 -34.45
CA ASP A 42 -16.17 0.14 -33.73
C ASP A 42 -15.83 -0.16 -32.26
N ARG A 43 -14.58 -0.59 -32.07
CA ARG A 43 -13.96 -0.74 -30.76
C ARG A 43 -13.74 0.67 -30.20
N ALA A 44 -14.77 1.20 -29.52
CA ALA A 44 -14.77 2.55 -28.98
C ALA A 44 -13.48 2.87 -28.17
N PRO A 45 -12.76 3.98 -28.46
CA PRO A 45 -11.51 4.37 -27.81
C PRO A 45 -11.62 4.74 -26.30
N GLY A 46 -12.81 4.68 -25.70
CA GLY A 46 -13.08 5.13 -24.33
C GLY A 46 -12.41 4.33 -23.21
N ALA A 47 -12.14 3.03 -23.41
CA ALA A 47 -11.53 2.19 -22.36
C ALA A 47 -10.05 2.51 -22.10
N ARG A 48 -9.33 3.03 -23.11
CA ARG A 48 -7.91 3.44 -22.99
C ARG A 48 -7.76 4.85 -22.42
N SER A 49 -8.71 5.75 -22.70
CA SER A 49 -8.76 7.10 -22.12
C SER A 49 -9.19 7.12 -20.65
N ALA A 50 -9.97 6.14 -20.20
CA ALA A 50 -10.30 5.94 -18.78
C ALA A 50 -9.09 5.46 -17.96
N GLY A 51 -8.25 4.58 -18.50
CA GLY A 51 -6.96 4.22 -17.89
C GLY A 51 -5.97 5.39 -17.76
N LEU A 52 -6.05 6.37 -18.66
CA LEU A 52 -5.27 7.62 -18.65
C LEU A 52 -5.77 8.69 -17.64
N ARG A 53 -7.01 8.59 -17.11
CA ARG A 53 -7.52 9.42 -15.98
C ARG A 53 -7.37 8.74 -14.62
N LEU A 54 -7.30 7.41 -14.60
CA LEU A 54 -7.08 6.60 -13.40
C LEU A 54 -5.58 6.54 -13.01
N GLN A 55 -4.68 6.74 -13.98
CA GLN A 55 -3.34 7.35 -13.81
C GLN A 55 -3.46 8.85 -13.49
N ALA A 56 -4.30 9.24 -12.53
CA ALA A 56 -4.22 10.56 -11.94
C ALA A 56 -2.77 10.71 -11.44
N GLU A 57 -2.00 11.58 -12.10
CA GLU A 57 -0.55 11.69 -12.03
C GLU A 57 0.01 11.26 -10.68
N ASP A 58 1.00 10.36 -10.69
CA ASP A 58 1.81 10.06 -9.53
C ASP A 58 2.61 11.32 -9.15
N ARG A 59 1.93 12.24 -8.44
CA ARG A 59 2.46 13.54 -8.06
C ARG A 59 3.29 13.37 -6.82
N TRP A 60 4.42 14.05 -6.79
CA TRP A 60 5.29 14.13 -5.62
C TRP A 60 4.59 14.65 -4.37
N PHE A 61 3.53 15.46 -4.53
CA PHE A 61 2.77 16.04 -3.44
C PHE A 61 1.28 15.74 -3.65
N ALA A 62 0.86 14.58 -3.16
CA ALA A 62 -0.53 14.14 -3.15
C ALA A 62 -0.88 13.57 -1.77
N GLN A 63 -2.18 13.49 -1.46
CA GLN A 63 -2.67 12.88 -0.22
C GLN A 63 -2.10 11.48 0.00
N ASP A 64 -1.97 10.71 -1.07
CA ASP A 64 -1.34 9.39 -1.08
C ASP A 64 0.08 9.40 -0.49
N LYS A 65 0.89 10.42 -0.79
CA LYS A 65 2.26 10.55 -0.26
C LYS A 65 2.30 10.83 1.23
N LEU A 66 1.31 11.57 1.74
CA LEU A 66 1.15 11.77 3.18
C LEU A 66 0.79 10.46 3.89
N LEU A 67 0.03 9.56 3.25
CA LEU A 67 -0.26 8.25 3.79
C LEU A 67 0.99 7.38 3.85
N HIS A 68 1.80 7.36 2.79
CA HIS A 68 3.11 6.70 2.77
C HIS A 68 4.03 7.19 3.88
N PHE A 69 4.21 8.50 3.96
CA PHE A 69 4.99 9.13 5.03
C PHE A 69 4.50 8.72 6.41
N THR A 70 3.19 8.90 6.68
CA THR A 70 2.60 8.65 8.01
C THR A 70 2.67 7.18 8.38
N ALA A 71 2.40 6.28 7.43
CA ALA A 71 2.46 4.85 7.65
C ALA A 71 3.88 4.39 7.97
N SER A 72 4.86 4.89 7.23
CA SER A 72 6.27 4.54 7.43
C SER A 72 6.86 5.17 8.69
N PHE A 73 6.52 6.42 8.99
CA PHE A 73 6.88 7.08 10.25
C PHE A 73 6.28 6.36 11.47
N GLY A 74 4.96 6.10 11.44
CA GLY A 74 4.26 5.41 12.52
C GLY A 74 4.75 3.96 12.68
N GLY A 75 4.91 3.24 11.56
CA GLY A 75 5.43 1.88 11.53
C GLY A 75 6.83 1.77 12.12
N PHE A 76 7.73 2.70 11.76
CA PHE A 76 9.05 2.80 12.37
C PHE A 76 8.96 2.99 13.89
N ASN A 77 8.19 3.98 14.37
CA ASN A 77 8.13 4.29 15.80
C ASN A 77 7.51 3.15 16.62
N LEU A 78 6.48 2.48 16.08
CA LEU A 78 5.89 1.29 16.70
C LEU A 78 6.89 0.13 16.77
N ALA A 79 7.59 -0.16 15.67
CA ALA A 79 8.61 -1.19 15.64
C ALA A 79 9.77 -0.88 16.60
N TYR A 80 10.23 0.38 16.63
CA TYR A 80 11.27 0.85 17.54
C TYR A 80 10.83 0.67 19.00
N GLY A 81 9.63 1.12 19.37
CA GLY A 81 9.07 0.94 20.71
C GLY A 81 8.96 -0.54 21.11
N ALA A 82 8.53 -1.41 20.19
CA ALA A 82 8.46 -2.84 20.43
C ALA A 82 9.86 -3.46 20.66
N LEU A 83 10.85 -3.10 19.84
CA LEU A 83 12.22 -3.59 19.97
C LEU A 83 12.89 -3.07 21.26
N ARG A 84 12.62 -1.82 21.65
CA ARG A 84 13.08 -1.26 22.93
C ARG A 84 12.44 -1.96 24.12
N THR A 85 11.15 -2.30 24.03
CA THR A 85 10.45 -3.11 25.04
C THR A 85 11.03 -4.52 25.14
N ALA A 86 11.50 -5.07 24.02
CA ALA A 86 12.26 -6.33 23.97
C ALA A 86 13.73 -6.19 24.42
N GLN A 87 14.09 -5.08 25.07
CA GLN A 87 15.40 -4.82 25.68
C GLN A 87 16.57 -4.74 24.67
N LEU A 88 16.30 -4.58 23.37
CA LEU A 88 17.36 -4.29 22.41
C LEU A 88 17.95 -2.91 22.72
N GLY A 89 19.27 -2.78 22.60
CA GLY A 89 19.95 -1.48 22.65
C GLY A 89 19.39 -0.51 21.61
N ARG A 90 19.56 0.79 21.85
CA ARG A 90 18.99 1.86 21.00
C ARG A 90 19.34 1.68 19.52
N GLU A 91 20.62 1.49 19.21
CA GLU A 91 21.09 1.36 17.83
C GLU A 91 20.55 0.09 17.13
N PRO A 92 20.67 -1.12 17.70
CA PRO A 92 20.01 -2.31 17.16
C PRO A 92 18.48 -2.15 16.97
N ALA A 93 17.81 -1.47 17.91
CA ALA A 93 16.39 -1.20 17.81
C ALA A 93 16.04 -0.24 16.66
N MET A 94 16.84 0.82 16.44
CA MET A 94 16.65 1.74 15.31
C MET A 94 16.88 1.03 13.97
N ILE A 95 17.96 0.26 13.85
CA ILE A 95 18.27 -0.51 12.64
C ILE A 95 17.16 -1.53 12.35
N GLY A 96 16.74 -2.28 13.38
CA GLY A 96 15.67 -3.26 13.25
C GLY A 96 14.33 -2.62 12.85
N ALA A 97 13.98 -1.48 13.46
CA ALA A 97 12.75 -0.76 13.13
C ALA A 97 12.77 -0.21 11.69
N ALA A 98 13.91 0.35 11.26
CA ALA A 98 14.09 0.82 9.88
C ALA A 98 13.99 -0.34 8.89
N ALA A 99 14.58 -1.49 9.19
CA ALA A 99 14.48 -2.68 8.34
C ALA A 99 13.03 -3.19 8.23
N ILE A 100 12.30 -3.27 9.36
CA ILE A 100 10.90 -3.69 9.38
C ILE A 100 10.03 -2.75 8.54
N ALA A 101 10.13 -1.43 8.76
CA ALA A 101 9.35 -0.44 8.03
C ALA A 101 9.73 -0.41 6.53
N GLY A 102 11.03 -0.48 6.20
CA GLY A 102 11.51 -0.49 4.82
C GLY A 102 11.05 -1.71 4.04
N VAL A 103 11.11 -2.90 4.65
CA VAL A 103 10.58 -4.14 4.03
C VAL A 103 9.08 -4.02 3.79
N ALA A 104 8.32 -3.41 4.72
CA ALA A 104 6.88 -3.21 4.55
C ALA A 104 6.57 -2.29 3.35
N GLY A 105 7.31 -1.19 3.16
CA GLY A 105 7.17 -0.30 2.00
C GLY A 105 7.49 -1.00 0.68
N VAL A 106 8.65 -1.68 0.59
CA VAL A 106 9.03 -2.46 -0.61
C VAL A 106 8.00 -3.55 -0.92
N TRP A 107 7.52 -4.26 0.10
CA TRP A 107 6.52 -5.30 -0.05
C TRP A 107 5.19 -4.76 -0.57
N LYS A 108 4.75 -3.58 -0.11
CA LYS A 108 3.54 -2.91 -0.60
C LYS A 108 3.64 -2.65 -2.10
N GLU A 109 4.70 -2.00 -2.56
CA GLU A 109 4.90 -1.68 -3.98
C GLU A 109 5.00 -2.93 -4.85
N TRP A 110 5.70 -3.95 -4.36
CA TRP A 110 5.79 -5.23 -5.06
C TRP A 110 4.43 -5.95 -5.16
N ARG A 111 3.65 -5.95 -4.07
CA ARG A 111 2.29 -6.51 -4.05
C ARG A 111 1.37 -5.77 -5.02
N ASP A 112 1.45 -4.44 -5.05
CA ASP A 112 0.62 -3.61 -5.92
C ASP A 112 0.95 -3.89 -7.39
N ARG A 113 2.24 -4.05 -7.72
CA ARG A 113 2.69 -4.53 -9.04
C ARG A 113 2.13 -5.90 -9.41
N ARG A 114 2.12 -6.86 -8.47
CA ARG A 114 1.54 -8.20 -8.71
C ARG A 114 0.03 -8.20 -8.90
N ARG A 115 -0.67 -7.19 -8.38
CA ARG A 115 -2.12 -7.00 -8.56
C ARG A 115 -2.49 -6.21 -9.83
N GLY A 116 -1.50 -5.90 -10.68
CA GLY A 116 -1.69 -5.14 -11.91
C GLY A 116 -1.64 -3.62 -11.74
N GLY A 117 -1.31 -3.12 -10.54
CA GLY A 117 -1.03 -1.71 -10.28
C GLY A 117 0.40 -1.30 -10.68
N PRO A 118 0.69 0.00 -10.80
CA PRO A 118 2.04 0.48 -11.04
C PRO A 118 2.91 0.34 -9.77
N PHE A 119 4.21 0.14 -9.95
CA PHE A 119 5.20 0.33 -8.89
C PHE A 119 5.59 1.81 -8.87
N SER A 120 5.45 2.49 -7.73
CA SER A 120 5.83 3.90 -7.58
C SER A 120 7.13 4.05 -6.79
N ALA A 121 8.17 4.57 -7.47
CA ALA A 121 9.39 4.98 -6.79
C ALA A 121 9.18 6.21 -5.88
N ARG A 122 8.13 7.01 -6.14
CA ARG A 122 7.80 8.19 -5.32
C ARG A 122 7.20 7.77 -3.99
N ASP A 123 6.36 6.75 -3.98
CA ASP A 123 5.85 6.13 -2.75
C ASP A 123 6.98 5.63 -1.87
N LEU A 124 7.92 4.89 -2.47
CA LEU A 124 9.09 4.39 -1.76
C LEU A 124 9.97 5.53 -1.20
N ALA A 125 10.09 6.66 -1.93
CA ALA A 125 10.81 7.82 -1.43
C ALA A 125 10.12 8.44 -0.20
N TRP A 126 8.79 8.55 -0.21
CA TRP A 126 8.02 9.04 0.93
C TRP A 126 8.06 8.08 2.13
N ASP A 127 8.13 6.77 1.87
CA ASP A 127 8.38 5.78 2.92
C ASP A 127 9.75 6.00 3.58
N VAL A 128 10.82 6.19 2.78
CA VAL A 128 12.17 6.49 3.28
C VAL A 128 12.18 7.80 4.09
N ILE A 129 11.50 8.85 3.63
CA ILE A 129 11.40 10.12 4.37
C ILE A 129 10.68 9.90 5.71
N GLY A 130 9.59 9.12 5.74
CA GLY A 130 8.87 8.76 6.96
C GLY A 130 9.76 8.00 7.95
N ILE A 131 10.50 7.00 7.48
CA ILE A 131 11.46 6.24 8.29
C ILE A 131 12.56 7.16 8.83
N ALA A 132 13.14 8.02 7.98
CA ALA A 132 14.19 8.96 8.39
C ALA A 132 13.69 9.95 9.46
N ALA A 133 12.47 10.46 9.32
CA ALA A 133 11.84 11.29 10.36
C ALA A 133 11.65 10.52 11.67
N GLY A 134 11.26 9.24 11.59
CA GLY A 134 11.16 8.36 12.75
C GLY A 134 12.50 8.15 13.44
N VAL A 135 13.55 7.87 12.67
CA VAL A 135 14.93 7.75 13.16
C VAL A 135 15.37 9.05 13.86
N ALA A 136 15.07 10.21 13.26
CA ALA A 136 15.40 11.50 13.87
C ALA A 136 14.70 11.68 15.22
N VAL A 137 13.41 11.33 15.33
CA VAL A 137 12.68 11.38 16.60
C VAL A 137 13.31 10.42 17.63
N ALA A 138 13.57 9.17 17.24
CA ALA A 138 14.17 8.15 18.11
C ALA A 138 15.59 8.50 18.58
N ALA A 139 16.38 9.16 17.72
CA ALA A 139 17.72 9.62 18.07
C ALA A 139 17.71 10.76 19.11
N ASN A 140 16.63 11.53 19.16
CA ASN A 140 16.45 12.65 20.08
C ASN A 140 15.63 12.30 21.34
N THR A 141 15.08 11.08 21.43
CA THR A 141 14.40 10.59 22.63
C THR A 141 15.36 9.75 23.48
N ARG A 142 15.37 10.01 24.80
CA ARG A 142 16.25 9.35 25.78
C ARG A 142 15.66 8.03 26.27
#